data_AF-A0A930R7M3-F1
#
_entry.id   AF-A0A930R7M3-F1
#
_cell.length_a   1.000
_cell.length_b   1.000
_cell.length_c   1.000
_cell.angle_alpha   90.00
_cell.angle_beta   90.00
_cell.angle_gamma   90.00
#
_symmetry.space_group_name_H-M   'P 1'
#
loop_
_entity.id
_entity.type
_entity.pdbx_description
1 polymer ?
#
loop_
_entity_poly.entity_id
_entity_poly.type
_entity_poly.pdbx_seq_one_letter_code
_entity_poly.pdbx_strand_id
1 'polypeptide(L)'
;MTTLIKHKRVEFSELFYDLVFVFAISKVTTLIDHLHNGILTWNSFLDFLIATLVLINSWMIQTDYTNRYGKNSLFNIVIMFIKMGILLFIANIIGPD
;
A
#
# COMPACT_ATOMS: atom_id res chain seq x y z
N MET A 1 -29.91 -10.65 -23.81
CA MET A 1 -28.74 -9.75 -23.78
C MET A 1 -27.70 -10.36 -22.86
N THR A 2 -26.75 -11.13 -23.41
CA THR A 2 -25.59 -11.60 -22.66
C THR A 2 -24.61 -10.44 -22.56
N THR A 3 -24.56 -9.80 -21.38
CA THR A 3 -23.52 -8.82 -21.09
C THR A 3 -22.17 -9.53 -21.12
N LEU A 4 -21.40 -9.32 -22.19
CA LEU A 4 -20.00 -9.74 -22.25
C LEU A 4 -19.28 -9.05 -21.09
N ILE A 5 -19.04 -9.79 -20.00
CA ILE A 5 -18.17 -9.34 -18.92
C ILE A 5 -16.78 -9.24 -19.52
N LYS A 6 -16.42 -8.03 -19.95
CA LYS A 6 -15.10 -7.75 -20.50
C LYS A 6 -14.13 -7.76 -19.33
N HIS A 7 -13.46 -8.88 -19.12
CA HIS A 7 -12.37 -8.98 -18.14
C HIS A 7 -11.32 -7.91 -18.48
N LYS A 8 -11.19 -6.90 -17.63
CA LYS A 8 -10.05 -5.98 -17.67
C LYS A 8 -8.81 -6.81 -17.31
N ARG A 9 -7.80 -6.82 -18.19
CA ARG A 9 -6.52 -7.45 -17.84
C ARG A 9 -5.90 -6.65 -16.71
N VAL A 10 -5.41 -7.36 -15.70
CA VAL A 10 -4.61 -6.78 -14.62
C VAL A 10 -3.34 -6.22 -15.24
N GLU A 11 -3.04 -4.97 -14.95
CA GLU A 11 -1.88 -4.27 -15.52
C GLU A 11 -0.64 -4.53 -14.65
N PHE A 12 0.55 -4.59 -15.28
CA PHE A 12 1.80 -4.86 -14.56
C PHE A 12 2.12 -3.77 -13.52
N SER A 13 1.66 -2.54 -13.75
CA SER A 13 1.78 -1.42 -12.81
C SER A 13 0.90 -1.57 -11.57
N GLU A 14 -0.28 -2.19 -11.70
CA GLU A 14 -1.15 -2.54 -10.56
C GLU A 14 -0.46 -3.58 -9.69
N LEU A 15 0.06 -4.65 -10.31
CA LEU A 15 0.79 -5.71 -9.61
C LEU A 15 2.03 -5.16 -8.88
N PHE A 16 2.77 -4.25 -9.51
CA PHE A 16 3.94 -3.62 -8.88
C PHE A 16 3.54 -2.73 -7.69
N TYR A 17 2.38 -2.05 -7.76
CA TYR A 17 1.86 -1.25 -6.65
C TYR A 17 1.55 -2.13 -5.44
N ASP A 18 0.92 -3.28 -5.67
CA ASP A 18 0.60 -4.24 -4.61
C ASP A 18 1.86 -4.77 -3.93
N LEU A 19 2.95 -5.03 -4.67
CA LEU A 19 4.23 -5.44 -4.09
C LEU A 19 4.85 -4.36 -3.21
N VAL A 20 4.86 -3.11 -3.68
CA VAL A 20 5.36 -1.96 -2.91
C VAL A 20 4.51 -1.75 -1.64
N PHE A 21 3.20 -2.00 -1.74
CA PHE A 21 2.30 -1.94 -0.61
C PHE A 21 2.57 -3.01 0.45
N VAL A 22 2.75 -4.27 0.04
CA VAL A 22 3.10 -5.37 0.97
C VAL A 22 4.45 -5.11 1.63
N PHE A 23 5.41 -4.52 0.91
CA PHE A 23 6.68 -4.10 1.50
C PHE A 23 6.50 -3.02 2.58
N ALA A 24 5.65 -2.02 2.34
CA ALA A 24 5.35 -0.99 3.34
C ALA A 24 4.69 -1.58 4.60
N ILE A 25 3.78 -2.56 4.45
CA ILE A 25 3.21 -3.30 5.59
C ILE A 25 4.30 -4.07 6.33
N SER A 26 5.20 -4.75 5.62
CA SER A 26 6.33 -5.46 6.24
C SER A 26 7.19 -4.51 7.09
N LYS A 27 7.44 -3.28 6.63
CA LYS A 27 8.10 -2.26 7.44
C LYS A 27 7.26 -1.80 8.63
N VAL A 28 5.95 -1.60 8.47
CA VAL A 28 5.08 -1.24 9.61
C VAL A 28 5.05 -2.34 10.68
N THR A 29 5.21 -3.62 10.34
CA THR A 29 5.32 -4.68 11.35
C THR A 29 6.52 -4.52 12.28
N THR A 30 7.58 -3.80 11.87
CA THR A 30 8.74 -3.52 12.75
C THR A 30 8.42 -2.57 13.90
N LEU A 31 7.28 -1.85 13.84
CA LEU A 31 6.77 -1.04 14.95
C LEU A 31 6.32 -1.89 16.15
N ILE A 32 5.91 -3.14 15.89
CA ILE A 32 5.55 -4.11 16.94
C ILE A 32 6.75 -5.00 17.29
N ASP A 33 7.65 -5.23 16.33
CA ASP A 33 8.82 -6.11 16.49
C ASP A 33 9.89 -5.54 17.42
N HIS A 34 10.01 -4.20 17.54
CA HIS A 34 10.85 -3.53 18.54
C HIS A 34 10.21 -3.57 19.93
N LEU A 35 10.18 -4.78 20.47
CA LEU A 35 9.67 -5.13 21.77
C LEU A 35 10.69 -4.65 22.83
N HIS A 36 10.55 -3.40 23.29
CA HIS A 36 11.35 -2.90 24.42
C HIS A 36 11.16 -3.84 25.62
N ASN A 37 12.16 -4.66 25.92
CA ASN A 37 12.17 -5.66 27.01
C ASN A 37 11.13 -6.80 26.92
N GLY A 38 10.69 -7.19 25.72
CA GLY A 38 9.79 -8.35 25.61
C GLY A 38 8.30 -8.04 25.88
N ILE A 39 7.94 -6.77 26.11
CA ILE A 39 6.57 -6.34 26.41
C ILE A 39 6.08 -5.41 25.30
N LEU A 40 4.95 -5.76 24.69
CA LEU A 40 4.26 -4.92 23.72
C LEU A 40 3.61 -3.77 24.47
N THR A 41 4.10 -2.54 24.26
CA THR A 41 3.44 -1.38 24.84
C THR A 41 2.14 -1.11 24.09
N TRP A 42 1.11 -0.69 24.82
CA TRP A 42 -0.19 -0.33 24.24
C TRP A 42 -0.08 0.77 23.17
N ASN A 43 0.88 1.68 23.34
CA ASN A 43 1.15 2.75 22.39
C ASN A 43 1.68 2.20 21.06
N SER A 44 2.70 1.32 21.08
CA SER A 44 3.23 0.68 19.86
C SER A 44 2.17 -0.14 19.12
N PHE A 45 1.26 -0.79 19.86
CA PHE A 45 0.13 -1.52 19.28
C PHE A 45 -0.86 -0.58 18.58
N LEU A 46 -1.21 0.54 19.20
CA LEU A 46 -2.09 1.54 18.59
C LEU A 46 -1.45 2.20 17.37
N ASP A 47 -0.16 2.53 17.43
CA ASP A 47 0.58 3.11 16.30
C ASP A 47 0.60 2.16 15.10
N PHE A 48 0.86 0.87 15.33
CA PHE A 48 0.75 -0.16 14.31
C PHE A 48 -0.66 -0.28 13.73
N LEU A 49 -1.68 -0.29 14.60
CA LEU A 49 -3.07 -0.43 14.18
C LEU A 49 -3.48 0.75 13.28
N ILE A 50 -3.17 1.97 13.70
CA ILE A 50 -3.47 3.19 12.94
C ILE A 50 -2.69 3.20 11.62
N ALA A 51 -1.39 2.89 11.64
CA ALA A 51 -0.57 2.82 10.43
C ALA A 51 -1.12 1.79 9.42
N THR A 52 -1.50 0.61 9.91
CA THR A 52 -2.07 -0.47 9.08
C THR A 52 -3.42 -0.05 8.50
N LEU A 53 -4.31 0.58 9.29
CA LEU A 53 -5.60 1.06 8.81
C LEU A 53 -5.43 2.15 7.74
N VAL A 54 -4.53 3.11 7.93
CA VAL A 54 -4.25 4.16 6.95
C VAL A 54 -3.69 3.57 5.65
N LEU A 55 -2.76 2.62 5.75
CA LEU A 55 -2.22 1.92 4.59
C LEU A 55 -3.31 1.17 3.81
N ILE A 56 -4.13 0.37 4.48
CA ILE A 56 -5.23 -0.38 3.83
C ILE A 56 -6.21 0.58 3.16
N ASN A 57 -6.60 1.68 3.81
CA ASN A 57 -7.49 2.67 3.19
C ASN A 57 -6.87 3.30 1.94
N SER A 58 -5.59 3.68 2.00
CA SER A 58 -4.86 4.22 0.85
C SER A 58 -4.80 3.23 -0.31
N TRP A 59 -4.53 1.95 -0.03
CA TRP A 59 -4.54 0.89 -1.02
C TRP A 59 -5.93 0.68 -1.62
N MET A 60 -6.99 0.61 -0.80
CA MET A 60 -8.36 0.45 -1.31
C MET A 60 -8.76 1.57 -2.26
N ILE A 61 -8.46 2.83 -1.91
CA ILE A 61 -8.77 3.98 -2.78
C ILE A 61 -8.02 3.88 -4.10
N GLN A 62 -6.74 3.49 -4.07
CA GLN A 62 -5.93 3.31 -5.28
C GLN A 62 -6.47 2.16 -6.15
N THR A 63 -6.83 1.03 -5.54
CA THR A 63 -7.36 -0.14 -6.25
C THR A 63 -8.72 0.16 -6.87
N ASP A 64 -9.64 0.81 -6.15
CA ASP A 64 -10.94 1.23 -6.70
C ASP A 64 -10.77 2.23 -7.84
N TYR A 65 -9.92 3.25 -7.65
CA TYR A 65 -9.62 4.23 -8.70
C TYR A 65 -9.05 3.57 -9.95
N THR A 66 -8.11 2.65 -9.79
CA THR A 66 -7.46 1.99 -10.93
C THR A 66 -8.41 0.99 -11.60
N ASN A 67 -9.25 0.29 -10.84
CA ASN A 67 -10.30 -0.58 -11.40
C ASN A 67 -11.36 0.21 -12.18
N ARG A 68 -11.75 1.39 -11.70
CA ARG A 68 -12.83 2.20 -12.30
C ARG A 68 -12.36 3.10 -13.45
N TYR A 69 -11.16 3.69 -13.32
CA TYR A 69 -10.66 4.72 -14.23
C TYR A 69 -9.33 4.35 -14.92
N GLY A 70 -8.79 3.16 -14.67
CA GLY A 70 -7.53 2.66 -15.24
C GLY A 70 -7.62 2.47 -16.75
N LYS A 71 -7.54 3.57 -17.50
CA LYS A 71 -6.99 3.61 -18.85
C LYS A 71 -5.48 3.71 -18.69
N ASN A 72 -4.75 2.92 -19.48
CA ASN A 72 -3.28 2.83 -19.50
C ASN A 72 -2.66 4.09 -20.13
N SER A 73 -3.03 5.27 -19.63
CA SER A 73 -2.45 6.55 -20.02
C SER A 73 -1.11 6.71 -19.31
N LEU A 74 -0.10 7.19 -20.04
CA LEU A 74 1.23 7.50 -19.49
C LEU A 74 1.14 8.39 -18.23
N PHE A 75 0.16 9.30 -18.18
CA PHE A 75 -0.08 10.15 -17.02
C PHE A 75 -0.50 9.37 -15.77
N ASN A 76 -1.36 8.34 -15.91
CA ASN A 76 -1.76 7.48 -14.80
C ASN A 76 -0.58 6.65 -14.28
N ILE A 77 0.27 6.16 -15.19
CA ILE A 77 1.47 5.39 -14.85
C ILE A 77 2.46 6.27 -14.05
N VAL A 78 2.74 7.49 -14.50
CA VAL A 78 3.66 8.41 -13.81
C VAL A 78 3.14 8.76 -12.41
N ILE A 79 1.84 9.05 -12.26
CA ILE A 79 1.24 9.32 -10.95
C ILE A 79 1.34 8.10 -10.03
N MET A 80 1.10 6.89 -10.54
CA MET A 80 1.27 5.65 -9.78
C MET A 80 2.70 5.48 -9.28
N PHE A 81 3.70 5.72 -10.14
CA PHE A 81 5.11 5.65 -9.76
C PHE A 81 5.48 6.68 -8.68
N ILE A 82 4.97 7.91 -8.77
CA ILE A 82 5.16 8.93 -7.72
C ILE A 82 4.57 8.45 -6.39
N LYS A 83 3.34 7.90 -6.40
CA LYS A 83 2.71 7.34 -5.19
C LYS A 83 3.52 6.20 -4.58
N MET A 84 4.06 5.30 -5.41
CA MET A 84 4.96 4.23 -4.95
C MET A 84 6.24 4.79 -4.31
N GLY A 85 6.86 5.79 -4.95
CA GLY A 85 8.07 6.43 -4.44
C GLY A 85 7.85 7.08 -3.07
N ILE A 86 6.72 7.78 -2.89
CA ILE A 86 6.33 8.36 -1.60
C ILE A 86 6.08 7.25 -0.57
N LEU A 87 5.39 6.17 -0.95
CA LEU A 87 5.13 5.06 -0.03
C LEU A 87 6.44 4.41 0.46
N LEU A 88 7.39 4.17 -0.45
CA LEU A 88 8.71 3.62 -0.12
C LEU A 88 9.52 4.58 0.76
N PHE A 89 9.45 5.88 0.48
CA PHE A 89 10.11 6.89 1.31
C PHE A 89 9.57 6.88 2.74
N ILE A 90 8.24 6.88 2.91
CA ILE A 90 7.58 6.79 4.22
C ILE A 90 7.94 5.47 4.91
N ALA A 91 7.89 4.34 4.19
CA ALA A 91 8.22 3.03 4.74
C ALA A 91 9.67 2.95 5.24
N ASN A 92 10.60 3.64 4.58
CA ASN A 92 12.00 3.71 5.03
C ASN A 92 12.19 4.62 6.25
N ILE A 93 11.34 5.64 6.44
CA ILE A 93 11.37 6.49 7.66
C ILE A 93 10.80 5.76 8.87
N ILE A 94 9.82 4.88 8.66
CA ILE A 94 9.16 4.12 9.74
C ILE A 94 10.05 2.98 10.28
N GLY A 95 11.05 2.55 9.52
CA GLY A 95 12.06 1.60 10.00
C GLY A 95 13.02 2.28 10.98
N PRO A 96 13.31 1.68 12.14
CA PRO A 96 14.38 2.19 12.99
C PRO A 96 15.73 1.98 12.30
N ASP A 97 16.68 2.87 12.58
CA ASP A 97 18.10 2.69 12.26
C ASP A 97 18.64 1.35 12.81
#